data_AF-A0A495TJM9-F1
#
_entry.id   AF-A0A495TJM9-F1
#
_cell.length_a   1.000
_cell.length_b   1.000
_cell.length_c   1.000
_cell.angle_alpha   90.00
_cell.angle_beta   90.00
_cell.angle_gamma   90.00
#
_symmetry.space_group_name_H-M   'P 1'
#
loop_
_entity.id
_entity.type
_entity.pdbx_description
1 polymer ?
#
loop_
_entity_poly.entity_id
_entity_poly.type
_entity_poly.pdbx_seq_one_letter_code
_entity_poly.pdbx_strand_id
1 'polypeptide(L)'
;MLRSRIERAGTPAPQGGCRRRPKSLAAIAAGTTASLLLGAGLALSGGAAANAATTNSTGAPATSGGIKVAYFDQWSVYANAYYPKTIQDTGVAGKLDYLIYDFANIHPTDLGCFEATKAADTNDNNPNAGDGAGDAFADYQKSFGADISVDGVGDVWNQPIAGNFNQLKKLKAKNPNLKVLLSLGGWTYSKYFSAAAATDASRKHLVSSCLDMFIKGNLPSDAGFGGPGSGAGVFDGIDIDWEYPGGGGHTGNLSSPADKQNFTALLKEFRTQLDAQGKADNKTYALSAAVGAGQDKIMNVETDKIGQYLTFLDVMTYDMHGGWDAQGPTNHQAPLYSGPNDPSTPAKPGNGKYSIDNAVKAWTVGDAQYGIPGGFPANKINMGVPFYYRGWTGVKDNGQHGLFQPAASPAAGAAMSGNVPGIQMYKELAGFVDNPSKTFWDDAAKATYFYDGNTFWSGEDAKSIQAKLDYAHCNGLGGSFAFSLYDLGTRTALFDTMVTATNGSAAGCPAPPTGTPTPTQTPTGTPTGTPTGTPTGTPTGTPTGTPTTPATCSAAPSWDPNTTYAAGGTKVSWKGHYYTNKWWTKGEDPTLSGQWGVWADNGPC
;
A
#
# COMPACT_ATOMS: atom_id res chain seq x y z
N MET A 1 -62.46 11.08 -8.59
CA MET A 1 -63.45 11.84 -7.78
C MET A 1 -62.80 11.98 -6.41
N LEU A 2 -62.42 13.12 -5.81
CA LEU A 2 -62.79 14.55 -5.72
C LEU A 2 -61.45 15.35 -5.59
N ARG A 3 -61.08 16.39 -6.37
CA ARG A 3 -61.31 17.87 -6.24
C ARG A 3 -61.21 18.45 -4.80
N SER A 4 -60.61 19.61 -4.48
CA SER A 4 -59.91 20.72 -5.21
C SER A 4 -59.43 21.84 -4.26
N ARG A 5 -58.46 22.69 -4.69
CA ARG A 5 -58.31 24.20 -4.60
C ARG A 5 -56.79 24.53 -4.56
N ILE A 6 -56.08 25.25 -5.47
CA ILE A 6 -56.19 26.55 -6.22
C ILE A 6 -56.26 27.75 -5.26
N GLU A 7 -55.28 28.69 -5.20
CA GLU A 7 -54.93 29.84 -6.10
C GLU A 7 -53.44 30.27 -5.88
N ARG A 8 -52.55 30.49 -6.87
CA ARG A 8 -52.29 31.60 -7.84
C ARG A 8 -51.70 32.93 -7.32
N ALA A 9 -50.37 33.08 -7.56
CA ALA A 9 -49.62 34.11 -8.33
C ALA A 9 -49.66 35.64 -8.02
N GLY A 10 -48.47 36.26 -8.07
CA GLY A 10 -48.29 37.68 -8.43
C GLY A 10 -46.93 38.34 -8.07
N THR A 11 -46.00 38.43 -9.03
CA THR A 11 -44.94 39.48 -9.17
C THR A 11 -45.53 40.69 -9.91
N PRO A 12 -44.96 41.95 -9.94
CA PRO A 12 -43.55 42.30 -10.24
C PRO A 12 -42.94 43.60 -9.61
N ALA A 13 -41.66 43.88 -9.93
CA ALA A 13 -40.86 45.11 -9.72
C ALA A 13 -41.24 46.24 -10.73
N PRO A 14 -40.54 47.41 -10.97
CA PRO A 14 -39.19 47.89 -10.54
C PRO A 14 -38.98 49.45 -10.36
N GLN A 15 -37.70 49.90 -10.36
CA GLN A 15 -37.09 51.26 -10.54
C GLN A 15 -36.71 52.06 -9.27
N GLY A 16 -35.60 52.82 -9.12
CA GLY A 16 -34.43 53.17 -9.96
C GLY A 16 -33.71 54.46 -9.45
N GLY A 17 -32.37 54.52 -9.57
CA GLY A 17 -31.50 55.74 -9.61
C GLY A 17 -30.90 56.28 -8.28
N CYS A 18 -29.78 57.03 -8.20
CA CYS A 18 -28.62 57.36 -9.06
C CYS A 18 -27.62 58.30 -8.28
N ARG A 19 -26.30 58.27 -8.62
CA ARG A 19 -25.21 59.30 -8.42
C ARG A 19 -24.56 59.46 -7.02
N ARG A 20 -23.27 59.85 -6.82
CA ARG A 20 -22.05 60.16 -7.61
C ARG A 20 -20.82 60.27 -6.66
N ARG A 21 -19.59 60.10 -7.19
CA ARG A 21 -18.25 60.42 -6.58
C ARG A 21 -17.96 61.93 -6.47
N PRO A 22 -16.86 62.35 -5.80
CA PRO A 22 -15.66 62.77 -6.55
C PRO A 22 -14.29 62.32 -5.95
N LYS A 23 -13.20 62.78 -6.59
CA LYS A 23 -11.83 62.25 -6.64
C LYS A 23 -10.76 63.15 -5.96
N SER A 24 -9.62 62.50 -5.62
CA SER A 24 -8.20 62.85 -5.93
C SER A 24 -7.40 63.95 -5.20
N LEU A 25 -6.15 63.56 -4.86
CA LEU A 25 -4.80 64.21 -4.97
C LEU A 25 -3.98 64.01 -3.67
N ALA A 26 -2.65 63.98 -3.58
CA ALA A 26 -1.49 63.52 -4.36
C ALA A 26 -0.22 63.97 -3.57
N ALA A 27 0.74 63.06 -3.35
CA ALA A 27 2.21 63.19 -3.15
C ALA A 27 2.88 64.40 -2.43
N ILE A 28 3.96 64.12 -1.66
CA ILE A 28 5.35 64.64 -1.84
C ILE A 28 6.30 63.95 -0.82
N ALA A 29 7.58 63.82 -1.21
CA ALA A 29 8.65 63.01 -0.64
C ALA A 29 9.83 63.83 -0.06
N ALA A 30 10.82 63.10 0.51
CA ALA A 30 12.24 63.44 0.84
C ALA A 30 12.51 64.28 2.12
N GLY A 31 13.57 64.10 2.92
CA GLY A 31 14.74 63.21 2.91
C GLY A 31 15.74 63.54 4.06
N THR A 32 16.81 62.72 4.18
CA THR A 32 18.18 62.95 4.73
C THR A 32 18.52 62.98 6.26
N THR A 33 19.09 61.84 6.73
CA THR A 33 20.44 61.55 7.33
C THR A 33 21.12 62.31 8.49
N ALA A 34 21.77 61.49 9.36
CA ALA A 34 23.02 61.65 10.17
C ALA A 34 22.90 62.15 11.65
N SER A 35 23.57 61.66 12.71
CA SER A 35 24.48 60.51 13.01
C SER A 35 24.80 60.43 14.54
N LEU A 36 25.22 59.24 15.04
CA LEU A 36 26.08 58.90 16.23
C LEU A 36 25.53 59.22 17.66
N LEU A 37 25.69 58.46 18.75
CA LEU A 37 26.47 57.27 19.15
C LEU A 37 25.99 56.76 20.54
N LEU A 38 26.34 55.51 20.86
CA LEU A 38 26.47 54.87 22.20
C LEU A 38 25.21 54.31 22.90
N GLY A 39 25.18 52.98 22.98
CA GLY A 39 24.30 52.23 23.86
C GLY A 39 24.36 50.73 23.58
N ALA A 40 25.49 50.10 23.91
CA ALA A 40 25.62 48.65 23.89
C ALA A 40 24.66 48.02 24.92
N GLY A 41 23.69 47.26 24.44
CA GLY A 41 22.87 46.36 25.23
C GLY A 41 22.56 45.14 24.38
N LEU A 42 23.37 44.08 24.52
CA LEU A 42 23.07 42.76 23.97
C LEU A 42 21.77 42.26 24.61
N ALA A 43 20.66 42.36 23.87
CA ALA A 43 19.51 41.50 24.07
C ALA A 43 19.67 40.30 23.13
N LEU A 44 20.33 39.25 23.62
CA LEU A 44 20.18 37.89 23.10
C LEU A 44 18.74 37.44 23.38
N SER A 45 17.78 37.87 22.55
CA SER A 45 16.50 37.16 22.45
C SER A 45 16.78 35.91 21.62
N GLY A 46 17.08 34.82 22.33
CA GLY A 46 17.20 33.50 21.75
C GLY A 46 15.96 33.20 20.92
N GLY A 47 16.14 33.15 19.60
CA GLY A 47 15.24 32.39 18.77
C GLY A 47 15.25 30.98 19.34
N ALA A 48 14.10 30.51 19.81
CA ALA A 48 13.91 29.09 20.03
C ALA A 48 14.12 28.44 18.66
N ALA A 49 15.34 27.97 18.41
CA ALA A 49 15.55 26.89 17.47
C ALA A 49 14.59 25.80 17.94
N ALA A 50 13.58 25.49 17.13
CA ALA A 50 12.81 24.27 17.32
C ALA A 50 13.86 23.17 17.43
N ASN A 51 14.03 22.60 18.62
CA ASN A 51 14.92 21.48 18.81
C ASN A 51 14.51 20.45 17.76
N ALA A 52 15.42 20.11 16.85
CA ALA A 52 15.25 18.95 16.00
C ALA A 52 14.90 17.80 16.95
N ALA A 53 13.68 17.29 16.85
CA ALA A 53 13.26 16.19 17.68
C ALA A 53 14.25 15.06 17.48
N THR A 54 14.73 14.47 18.58
CA THR A 54 15.80 13.46 18.63
C THR A 54 15.47 12.15 17.90
N THR A 55 14.41 12.12 17.08
CA THR A 55 13.85 10.96 16.37
C THR A 55 13.48 11.24 14.90
N ASN A 56 13.82 12.42 14.35
CA ASN A 56 13.64 12.69 12.91
C ASN A 56 14.61 11.84 12.07
N SER A 57 14.05 10.86 11.37
CA SER A 57 14.79 9.87 10.58
C SER A 57 15.16 10.34 9.18
N THR A 58 14.46 11.32 8.62
CA THR A 58 14.64 11.78 7.23
C THR A 58 15.57 12.98 7.12
N GLY A 59 15.73 13.74 8.20
CA GLY A 59 16.42 15.04 8.21
C GLY A 59 15.61 16.18 7.57
N ALA A 60 14.39 15.91 7.10
CA ALA A 60 13.51 16.93 6.53
C ALA A 60 12.89 17.80 7.64
N PRO A 61 12.58 19.08 7.38
CA PRO A 61 11.86 19.91 8.35
C PRO A 61 10.52 19.29 8.73
N ALA A 62 10.14 19.41 10.01
CA ALA A 62 8.83 18.95 10.45
C ALA A 62 7.70 19.68 9.70
N THR A 63 6.62 18.97 9.41
CA THR A 63 5.45 19.50 8.68
C THR A 63 4.26 19.73 9.59
N SER A 64 3.33 20.54 9.11
CA SER A 64 1.98 20.71 9.64
C SER A 64 1.01 20.70 8.47
N GLY A 65 -0.15 20.07 8.61
CA GLY A 65 -0.97 19.76 7.46
C GLY A 65 -0.32 18.70 6.56
N GLY A 66 -0.98 18.43 5.44
CA GLY A 66 -0.53 17.49 4.42
C GLY A 66 -1.62 17.30 3.38
N ILE A 67 -1.43 16.42 2.40
CA ILE A 67 -2.53 15.98 1.51
C ILE A 67 -3.27 14.78 2.10
N LYS A 68 -4.55 14.62 1.74
CA LYS A 68 -5.42 13.52 2.18
C LYS A 68 -5.88 12.77 0.96
N VAL A 69 -5.48 11.52 0.90
CA VAL A 69 -5.75 10.61 -0.23
C VAL A 69 -6.54 9.41 0.28
N ALA A 70 -7.43 8.85 -0.54
CA ALA A 70 -8.06 7.58 -0.20
C ALA A 70 -8.47 6.81 -1.45
N TYR A 71 -8.44 5.49 -1.36
CA TYR A 71 -8.85 4.58 -2.42
C TYR A 71 -10.36 4.33 -2.39
N PHE A 72 -10.97 4.31 -3.58
CA PHE A 72 -12.34 3.90 -3.84
C PHE A 72 -12.36 2.81 -4.89
N ASP A 73 -12.78 1.65 -4.44
CA ASP A 73 -12.67 0.41 -5.20
C ASP A 73 -13.84 0.26 -6.16
N GLN A 74 -13.53 -0.08 -7.42
CA GLN A 74 -14.48 -0.27 -8.52
C GLN A 74 -15.63 -1.21 -8.13
N TRP A 75 -15.31 -2.32 -7.46
CA TRP A 75 -16.28 -3.36 -7.07
C TRP A 75 -17.10 -3.01 -5.82
N SER A 76 -16.83 -1.89 -5.15
CA SER A 76 -17.50 -1.51 -3.91
C SER A 76 -19.03 -1.31 -4.07
N VAL A 77 -19.50 -1.08 -5.31
CA VAL A 77 -20.90 -0.86 -5.65
C VAL A 77 -21.78 -2.11 -5.72
N TYR A 78 -21.21 -3.31 -5.56
CA TYR A 78 -21.93 -4.57 -5.61
C TYR A 78 -22.45 -5.01 -4.24
N ALA A 79 -21.95 -6.12 -3.71
CA ALA A 79 -22.37 -6.67 -2.41
C ALA A 79 -22.20 -5.64 -1.30
N ASN A 80 -21.14 -4.82 -1.40
CA ASN A 80 -20.85 -3.77 -0.44
C ASN A 80 -21.82 -2.59 -0.47
N ALA A 81 -22.54 -2.39 -1.58
CA ALA A 81 -23.46 -1.28 -1.80
C ALA A 81 -22.87 0.08 -1.36
N TYR A 82 -21.56 0.24 -1.55
CA TYR A 82 -20.82 1.44 -1.19
C TYR A 82 -20.61 2.26 -2.47
N TYR A 83 -21.34 3.35 -2.58
CA TYR A 83 -21.39 4.16 -3.80
C TYR A 83 -20.63 5.47 -3.59
N PRO A 84 -20.25 6.21 -4.65
CA PRO A 84 -19.73 7.58 -4.51
C PRO A 84 -20.69 8.50 -3.73
N LYS A 85 -22.00 8.20 -3.75
CA LYS A 85 -22.99 8.87 -2.88
C LYS A 85 -22.69 8.69 -1.39
N THR A 86 -22.25 7.52 -0.95
CA THR A 86 -21.87 7.29 0.45
C THR A 86 -20.71 8.20 0.85
N ILE A 87 -19.72 8.39 -0.04
CA ILE A 87 -18.60 9.33 0.17
C ILE A 87 -19.11 10.78 0.32
N GLN A 88 -20.10 11.17 -0.50
CA GLN A 88 -20.74 12.48 -0.41
C GLN A 88 -21.54 12.67 0.88
N ASP A 89 -22.40 11.71 1.22
CA ASP A 89 -23.38 11.84 2.31
C ASP A 89 -22.73 11.74 3.69
N THR A 90 -21.63 10.99 3.80
CA THR A 90 -20.80 10.92 5.02
C THR A 90 -19.85 12.11 5.16
N GLY A 91 -19.75 12.97 4.15
CA GLY A 91 -18.86 14.14 4.14
C GLY A 91 -17.38 13.83 3.91
N VAL A 92 -17.03 12.58 3.59
CA VAL A 92 -15.64 12.16 3.26
C VAL A 92 -15.11 12.95 2.07
N ALA A 93 -15.92 13.17 1.04
CA ALA A 93 -15.50 13.83 -0.20
C ALA A 93 -14.96 15.25 0.03
N GLY A 94 -15.54 15.99 0.98
CA GLY A 94 -15.13 17.35 1.32
C GLY A 94 -13.85 17.44 2.15
N LYS A 95 -13.30 16.30 2.58
CA LYS A 95 -12.10 16.20 3.42
C LYS A 95 -10.88 15.65 2.67
N LEU A 96 -11.06 15.22 1.42
CA LEU A 96 -10.03 14.65 0.56
C LEU A 96 -9.47 15.70 -0.41
N ASP A 97 -8.17 15.60 -0.68
CA ASP A 97 -7.52 16.30 -1.79
C ASP A 97 -7.55 15.43 -3.06
N TYR A 98 -7.30 14.11 -2.89
CA TYR A 98 -7.33 13.13 -3.97
C TYR A 98 -8.17 11.91 -3.57
N LEU A 99 -9.01 11.46 -4.49
CA LEU A 99 -9.64 10.15 -4.47
C LEU A 99 -8.99 9.30 -5.56
N ILE A 100 -8.48 8.12 -5.21
CA ILE A 100 -7.91 7.18 -6.18
C ILE A 100 -8.99 6.16 -6.51
N TYR A 101 -9.39 6.11 -7.78
CA TYR A 101 -10.32 5.11 -8.31
C TYR A 101 -9.53 3.91 -8.79
N ASP A 102 -9.83 2.73 -8.27
CA ASP A 102 -9.06 1.53 -8.50
C ASP A 102 -9.95 0.40 -9.05
N PHE A 103 -9.53 -0.45 -10.00
CA PHE A 103 -8.28 -0.43 -10.77
C PHE A 103 -8.55 -0.56 -12.28
N ALA A 104 -7.73 0.14 -13.08
CA ALA A 104 -7.53 -0.18 -14.50
C ALA A 104 -6.46 -1.26 -14.67
N ASN A 105 -6.45 -1.92 -15.83
CA ASN A 105 -5.57 -3.06 -16.13
C ASN A 105 -4.81 -2.88 -17.46
N ILE A 106 -3.73 -3.65 -17.64
CA ILE A 106 -2.90 -3.71 -18.85
C ILE A 106 -3.28 -4.95 -19.67
N HIS A 107 -3.58 -4.74 -20.94
CA HIS A 107 -4.02 -5.82 -21.82
C HIS A 107 -2.91 -6.87 -22.02
N PRO A 108 -3.19 -8.18 -21.89
CA PRO A 108 -2.17 -9.24 -21.92
C PRO A 108 -1.24 -9.28 -23.14
N THR A 109 -1.77 -8.93 -24.32
CA THR A 109 -1.03 -8.99 -25.59
C THR A 109 -0.73 -7.61 -26.20
N ASP A 110 -1.70 -6.69 -26.17
CA ASP A 110 -1.53 -5.33 -26.67
C ASP A 110 -0.64 -4.46 -25.76
N LEU A 111 -0.59 -4.76 -24.46
CA LEU A 111 0.17 -4.01 -23.44
C LEU A 111 -0.27 -2.55 -23.26
N GLY A 112 -1.43 -2.15 -23.81
CA GLY A 112 -2.11 -0.90 -23.53
C GLY A 112 -3.16 -1.00 -22.42
N CYS A 113 -3.68 0.14 -21.98
CA CYS A 113 -4.88 0.19 -21.16
C CYS A 113 -6.10 -0.32 -21.93
N PHE A 114 -7.00 -1.04 -21.26
CA PHE A 114 -8.23 -1.55 -21.86
C PHE A 114 -9.39 -1.52 -20.85
N GLU A 115 -10.59 -1.71 -21.39
CA GLU A 115 -11.82 -1.94 -20.64
C GLU A 115 -12.40 -3.29 -21.02
N ALA A 116 -12.96 -4.01 -20.06
CA ALA A 116 -13.61 -5.29 -20.26
C ALA A 116 -14.73 -5.49 -19.23
N THR A 117 -15.65 -6.41 -19.49
CA THR A 117 -16.59 -6.89 -18.46
C THR A 117 -16.23 -8.34 -18.15
N LYS A 118 -15.22 -8.51 -17.29
CA LYS A 118 -14.68 -9.82 -16.89
C LYS A 118 -14.09 -9.72 -15.49
N ALA A 119 -14.70 -10.40 -14.53
CA ALA A 119 -14.16 -10.48 -13.17
C ALA A 119 -12.78 -11.16 -13.14
N ALA A 120 -11.94 -10.71 -12.23
CA ALA A 120 -10.73 -11.42 -11.84
C ALA A 120 -11.09 -12.75 -11.16
N ASP A 121 -10.17 -13.72 -11.22
CA ASP A 121 -10.30 -14.95 -10.44
C ASP A 121 -10.10 -14.65 -8.95
N THR A 122 -10.94 -15.23 -8.10
CA THR A 122 -10.88 -15.06 -6.63
C THR A 122 -9.80 -15.91 -5.96
N ASN A 123 -9.20 -16.87 -6.69
CA ASN A 123 -8.08 -17.66 -6.20
C ASN A 123 -6.76 -16.90 -6.36
N ASP A 124 -6.28 -16.32 -5.27
CA ASP A 124 -5.02 -15.56 -5.21
C ASP A 124 -3.75 -16.39 -5.58
N ASN A 125 -3.88 -17.72 -5.66
CA ASN A 125 -2.79 -18.59 -6.14
C ASN A 125 -2.84 -18.83 -7.66
N ASN A 126 -3.82 -18.27 -8.38
CA ASN A 126 -3.92 -18.42 -9.83
C ASN A 126 -2.99 -17.41 -10.53
N PRO A 127 -1.94 -17.85 -11.24
CA PRO A 127 -0.99 -16.94 -11.92
C PRO A 127 -1.60 -16.10 -13.05
N ASN A 128 -2.85 -16.36 -13.42
CA ASN A 128 -3.59 -15.67 -14.47
C ASN A 128 -4.86 -15.00 -13.93
N ALA A 129 -4.97 -14.78 -12.61
CA ALA A 129 -6.18 -14.27 -11.97
C ALA A 129 -6.67 -12.95 -12.59
N GLY A 130 -5.76 -12.05 -12.96
CA GLY A 130 -6.07 -10.75 -13.56
C GLY A 130 -6.07 -10.70 -15.09
N ASP A 131 -5.81 -11.81 -15.79
CA ASP A 131 -5.59 -11.79 -17.24
C ASP A 131 -6.85 -11.35 -17.99
N GLY A 132 -6.79 -10.16 -18.62
CA GLY A 132 -7.92 -9.61 -19.38
C GLY A 132 -9.12 -9.23 -18.51
N ALA A 133 -8.96 -9.17 -17.19
CA ALA A 133 -10.01 -8.77 -16.26
C ALA A 133 -10.19 -7.25 -16.24
N GLY A 134 -11.43 -6.81 -16.00
CA GLY A 134 -11.87 -5.42 -15.95
C GLY A 134 -13.37 -5.37 -15.67
N ASP A 135 -13.89 -4.21 -15.29
CA ASP A 135 -15.30 -4.04 -14.96
C ASP A 135 -15.91 -2.75 -15.53
N ALA A 136 -15.92 -2.68 -16.86
CA ALA A 136 -16.59 -1.65 -17.64
C ALA A 136 -18.06 -1.46 -17.19
N PHE A 137 -18.71 -2.52 -16.67
CA PHE A 137 -20.05 -2.42 -16.13
C PHE A 137 -20.11 -1.50 -14.92
N ALA A 138 -19.30 -1.73 -13.90
CA ALA A 138 -19.20 -0.81 -12.75
C ALA A 138 -18.70 0.58 -13.17
N ASP A 139 -17.73 0.64 -14.08
CA ASP A 139 -17.06 1.87 -14.48
C ASP A 139 -18.00 2.86 -15.17
N TYR A 140 -18.66 2.44 -16.25
CA TYR A 140 -19.44 3.39 -17.08
C TYR A 140 -20.75 2.86 -17.67
N GLN A 141 -21.20 1.65 -17.35
CA GLN A 141 -22.45 1.09 -17.92
C GLN A 141 -23.57 0.88 -16.89
N LYS A 142 -23.25 0.66 -15.61
CA LYS A 142 -24.24 0.43 -14.55
C LYS A 142 -25.07 1.68 -14.34
N SER A 143 -26.38 1.63 -14.62
CA SER A 143 -27.28 2.75 -14.36
C SER A 143 -27.56 2.93 -12.86
N PHE A 144 -27.55 4.18 -12.40
CA PHE A 144 -27.81 4.56 -11.02
C PHE A 144 -29.17 5.23 -10.89
N GLY A 145 -29.99 4.77 -9.94
CA GLY A 145 -31.23 5.46 -9.55
C GLY A 145 -30.95 6.75 -8.76
N ALA A 146 -32.00 7.52 -8.51
CA ALA A 146 -31.93 8.73 -7.69
C ALA A 146 -31.49 8.45 -6.23
N ASP A 147 -31.82 7.26 -5.73
CA ASP A 147 -31.49 6.76 -4.39
C ASP A 147 -29.98 6.56 -4.17
N ILE A 148 -29.25 6.14 -5.20
CA ILE A 148 -27.80 5.86 -5.14
C ILE A 148 -26.94 6.89 -5.90
N SER A 149 -27.54 7.85 -6.60
CA SER A 149 -26.81 8.90 -7.31
C SER A 149 -26.35 10.03 -6.38
N VAL A 150 -25.12 10.51 -6.58
CA VAL A 150 -24.48 11.55 -5.75
C VAL A 150 -25.31 12.83 -5.65
N ASP A 151 -25.95 13.24 -6.73
CA ASP A 151 -26.79 14.43 -6.82
C ASP A 151 -28.27 14.18 -6.53
N GLY A 152 -28.66 12.93 -6.23
CA GLY A 152 -30.06 12.55 -6.06
C GLY A 152 -30.84 12.48 -7.38
N VAL A 153 -30.16 12.54 -8.53
CA VAL A 153 -30.79 12.48 -9.85
C VAL A 153 -30.35 11.19 -10.55
N GLY A 154 -31.32 10.33 -10.85
CA GLY A 154 -31.06 9.07 -11.55
C GLY A 154 -30.57 9.30 -12.98
N ASP A 155 -29.83 8.31 -13.47
CA ASP A 155 -29.36 8.26 -14.86
C ASP A 155 -30.55 8.17 -15.84
N VAL A 156 -30.38 8.75 -17.02
CA VAL A 156 -31.40 8.81 -18.08
C VAL A 156 -31.03 7.90 -19.26
N TRP A 157 -32.06 7.51 -20.01
CA TRP A 157 -31.89 6.72 -21.22
C TRP A 157 -30.98 7.42 -22.25
N ASN A 158 -30.08 6.66 -22.89
CA ASN A 158 -29.09 7.13 -23.89
C ASN A 158 -28.01 8.12 -23.39
N GLN A 159 -27.75 8.21 -22.08
CA GLN A 159 -26.55 8.93 -21.64
C GLN A 159 -25.29 8.15 -21.99
N PRO A 160 -24.22 8.82 -22.48
CA PRO A 160 -23.03 8.13 -22.99
C PRO A 160 -22.18 7.49 -21.89
N ILE A 161 -22.34 7.91 -20.62
CA ILE A 161 -21.66 7.31 -19.47
C ILE A 161 -22.64 7.17 -18.32
N ALA A 162 -22.60 6.05 -17.62
CA ALA A 162 -23.23 5.81 -16.33
C ALA A 162 -22.17 5.38 -15.31
N GLY A 163 -22.50 4.50 -14.38
CA GLY A 163 -21.54 3.85 -13.49
C GLY A 163 -20.81 4.80 -12.56
N ASN A 164 -19.72 4.30 -12.00
CA ASN A 164 -18.84 5.05 -11.12
C ASN A 164 -18.31 6.32 -11.80
N PHE A 165 -17.95 6.27 -13.08
CA PHE A 165 -17.39 7.41 -13.80
C PHE A 165 -18.36 8.60 -13.87
N ASN A 166 -19.64 8.36 -14.15
CA ASN A 166 -20.63 9.44 -14.10
C ASN A 166 -20.81 9.98 -12.67
N GLN A 167 -20.84 9.10 -11.68
CA GLN A 167 -21.01 9.50 -10.28
C GLN A 167 -19.79 10.25 -9.73
N LEU A 168 -18.57 9.94 -10.18
CA LEU A 168 -17.36 10.67 -9.83
C LEU A 168 -17.38 12.09 -10.41
N LYS A 169 -17.89 12.29 -11.64
CA LYS A 169 -18.12 13.63 -12.18
C LYS A 169 -19.09 14.44 -11.31
N LYS A 170 -20.19 13.81 -10.89
CA LYS A 170 -21.16 14.42 -9.96
C LYS A 170 -20.54 14.72 -8.59
N LEU A 171 -19.67 13.84 -8.08
CA LEU A 171 -18.95 14.02 -6.82
C LEU A 171 -18.00 15.23 -6.88
N LYS A 172 -17.21 15.34 -7.94
CA LYS A 172 -16.34 16.50 -8.18
C LYS A 172 -17.12 17.79 -8.36
N ALA A 173 -18.27 17.75 -9.02
CA ALA A 173 -19.13 18.93 -9.16
C ALA A 173 -19.64 19.46 -7.81
N LYS A 174 -19.88 18.58 -6.83
CA LYS A 174 -20.22 18.96 -5.45
C LYS A 174 -19.01 19.34 -4.59
N ASN A 175 -17.83 18.80 -4.91
CA ASN A 175 -16.60 18.99 -4.15
C ASN A 175 -15.50 19.51 -5.09
N PRO A 176 -15.51 20.82 -5.45
CA PRO A 176 -14.65 21.36 -6.51
C PRO A 176 -13.14 21.31 -6.23
N ASN A 177 -12.74 21.05 -4.97
CA ASN A 177 -11.33 20.86 -4.60
C ASN A 177 -10.87 19.41 -4.73
N LEU A 178 -11.81 18.45 -4.84
CA LEU A 178 -11.50 17.03 -4.95
C LEU A 178 -10.97 16.72 -6.35
N LYS A 179 -9.81 16.08 -6.40
CA LYS A 179 -9.26 15.49 -7.63
C LYS A 179 -9.46 13.98 -7.61
N VAL A 180 -9.68 13.37 -8.76
CA VAL A 180 -9.83 11.92 -8.90
C VAL A 180 -8.72 11.37 -9.78
N LEU A 181 -7.94 10.42 -9.30
CA LEU A 181 -6.93 9.73 -10.11
C LEU A 181 -7.42 8.34 -10.46
N LEU A 182 -7.05 7.83 -11.62
CA LEU A 182 -7.24 6.42 -11.95
C LEU A 182 -5.98 5.64 -11.56
N SER A 183 -6.10 4.63 -10.72
CA SER A 183 -5.00 3.70 -10.44
C SER A 183 -4.95 2.60 -11.49
N LEU A 184 -3.78 2.41 -12.08
CA LEU A 184 -3.46 1.30 -12.96
C LEU A 184 -2.71 0.25 -12.16
N GLY A 185 -3.23 -0.98 -12.12
CA GLY A 185 -2.56 -2.09 -11.44
C GLY A 185 -3.28 -2.56 -10.17
N GLY A 186 -2.59 -2.51 -9.04
CA GLY A 186 -2.94 -3.23 -7.83
C GLY A 186 -2.47 -4.69 -7.87
N TRP A 187 -2.69 -5.39 -6.77
CA TRP A 187 -2.20 -6.75 -6.53
C TRP A 187 -2.39 -7.69 -7.73
N THR A 188 -3.62 -7.84 -8.21
CA THR A 188 -3.98 -8.85 -9.23
C THR A 188 -3.77 -8.37 -10.68
N TYR A 189 -3.74 -7.06 -10.95
CA TYR A 189 -3.60 -6.52 -12.33
C TYR A 189 -2.18 -6.07 -12.68
N SER A 190 -1.22 -6.28 -11.77
CA SER A 190 0.17 -5.87 -11.98
C SER A 190 0.99 -6.73 -12.96
N LYS A 191 0.44 -7.86 -13.43
CA LYS A 191 1.20 -8.88 -14.15
C LYS A 191 1.96 -8.38 -15.38
N TYR A 192 1.36 -7.50 -16.17
CA TYR A 192 1.90 -7.10 -17.48
C TYR A 192 2.74 -5.83 -17.46
N PHE A 193 2.96 -5.21 -16.29
CA PHE A 193 3.80 -4.02 -16.20
C PHE A 193 5.22 -4.23 -16.70
N SER A 194 5.89 -5.33 -16.30
CA SER A 194 7.28 -5.60 -16.72
C SER A 194 7.41 -5.64 -18.25
N ALA A 195 6.47 -6.31 -18.93
CA ALA A 195 6.43 -6.36 -20.39
C ALA A 195 6.12 -4.99 -21.02
N ALA A 196 5.11 -4.28 -20.51
CA ALA A 196 4.72 -2.97 -21.01
C ALA A 196 5.84 -1.92 -20.80
N ALA A 197 6.56 -2.01 -19.69
CA ALA A 197 7.64 -1.09 -19.34
C ALA A 197 8.99 -1.39 -20.04
N ALA A 198 9.15 -2.57 -20.65
CA ALA A 198 10.44 -3.09 -21.10
C ALA A 198 11.14 -2.25 -22.17
N THR A 199 10.39 -1.69 -23.13
CA THR A 199 10.96 -0.98 -24.29
C THR A 199 10.39 0.43 -24.42
N ASP A 200 11.09 1.30 -25.14
CA ASP A 200 10.58 2.64 -25.44
C ASP A 200 9.23 2.62 -26.17
N ALA A 201 9.09 1.70 -27.15
CA ALA A 201 7.87 1.55 -27.92
C ALA A 201 6.70 1.06 -27.06
N SER A 202 6.90 0.01 -26.27
CA SER A 202 5.84 -0.53 -25.40
C SER A 202 5.45 0.46 -24.30
N ARG A 203 6.40 1.20 -23.72
CA ARG A 203 6.09 2.26 -22.74
C ARG A 203 5.24 3.37 -23.34
N LYS A 204 5.62 3.88 -24.51
CA LYS A 204 4.85 4.92 -25.21
C LYS A 204 3.45 4.43 -25.56
N HIS A 205 3.32 3.18 -25.99
CA HIS A 205 2.03 2.56 -26.26
C HIS A 205 1.15 2.47 -25.01
N LEU A 206 1.68 1.93 -23.90
CA LEU A 206 0.96 1.89 -22.63
C LEU A 206 0.48 3.28 -22.21
N VAL A 207 1.41 4.25 -22.12
CA VAL A 207 1.07 5.60 -21.63
C VAL A 207 0.06 6.28 -22.54
N SER A 208 0.26 6.24 -23.86
CA SER A 208 -0.63 6.92 -24.80
C SER A 208 -2.03 6.30 -24.83
N SER A 209 -2.16 4.97 -24.73
CA SER A 209 -3.46 4.29 -24.66
C SER A 209 -4.22 4.66 -23.38
N CYS A 210 -3.54 4.69 -22.22
CA CYS A 210 -4.17 5.07 -20.96
C CYS A 210 -4.62 6.54 -20.96
N LEU A 211 -3.80 7.47 -21.49
CA LEU A 211 -4.19 8.88 -21.60
C LEU A 211 -5.34 9.08 -22.59
N ASP A 212 -5.36 8.34 -23.71
CA ASP A 212 -6.45 8.44 -24.68
C ASP A 212 -7.78 7.96 -24.07
N MET A 213 -7.76 6.82 -23.40
CA MET A 213 -8.95 6.23 -22.79
C MET A 213 -9.47 7.05 -21.60
N PHE A 214 -8.60 7.39 -20.65
CA PHE A 214 -9.03 7.88 -19.34
C PHE A 214 -8.87 9.38 -19.13
N ILE A 215 -7.86 10.02 -19.75
CA ILE A 215 -7.67 11.47 -19.64
C ILE A 215 -8.49 12.20 -20.72
N LYS A 216 -8.35 11.80 -21.99
CA LYS A 216 -9.20 12.33 -23.07
C LYS A 216 -10.62 11.76 -23.03
N GLY A 217 -10.82 10.62 -22.37
CA GLY A 217 -12.14 10.05 -22.14
C GLY A 217 -12.70 9.26 -23.32
N ASN A 218 -11.86 8.74 -24.22
CA ASN A 218 -12.27 7.92 -25.35
C ASN A 218 -12.55 6.48 -24.90
N LEU A 219 -13.58 6.30 -24.07
CA LEU A 219 -13.98 4.98 -23.58
C LEU A 219 -14.48 4.11 -24.75
N PRO A 220 -14.23 2.79 -24.74
CA PRO A 220 -14.78 1.89 -25.74
C PRO A 220 -16.30 1.97 -25.81
N SER A 221 -16.85 1.93 -27.03
CA SER A 221 -18.30 1.87 -27.21
C SER A 221 -18.79 0.45 -27.02
N ASP A 222 -19.52 0.21 -25.94
CA ASP A 222 -20.08 -1.10 -25.60
C ASP A 222 -21.43 -0.95 -24.87
N ALA A 223 -22.35 -1.87 -25.10
CA ALA A 223 -23.69 -1.90 -24.52
C ALA A 223 -24.50 -0.59 -24.61
N GLY A 224 -24.18 0.30 -25.57
CA GLY A 224 -24.83 1.61 -25.73
C GLY A 224 -24.20 2.75 -24.92
N PHE A 225 -23.09 2.49 -24.23
CA PHE A 225 -22.28 3.46 -23.48
C PHE A 225 -20.91 3.65 -24.13
N GLY A 226 -20.16 4.64 -23.64
CA GLY A 226 -18.83 4.99 -24.11
C GLY A 226 -18.82 5.82 -25.39
N GLY A 227 -17.69 5.80 -26.08
CA GLY A 227 -17.41 6.58 -27.29
C GLY A 227 -16.49 7.79 -27.04
N PRO A 228 -16.12 8.51 -28.11
CA PRO A 228 -15.12 9.58 -28.05
C PRO A 228 -15.48 10.68 -27.03
N GLY A 229 -14.55 10.98 -26.13
CA GLY A 229 -14.69 12.02 -25.10
C GLY A 229 -15.79 11.78 -24.05
N SER A 230 -16.45 10.63 -24.06
CA SER A 230 -17.56 10.31 -23.15
C SER A 230 -17.12 10.35 -21.67
N GLY A 231 -15.93 9.84 -21.36
CA GLY A 231 -15.30 9.86 -20.05
C GLY A 231 -14.51 11.14 -19.71
N ALA A 232 -14.53 12.15 -20.57
CA ALA A 232 -13.68 13.33 -20.37
C ALA A 232 -14.02 14.06 -19.06
N GLY A 233 -12.97 14.43 -18.32
CA GLY A 233 -13.06 15.16 -17.06
C GLY A 233 -13.40 14.32 -15.83
N VAL A 234 -13.53 12.99 -15.95
CA VAL A 234 -13.62 12.08 -14.79
C VAL A 234 -12.32 12.18 -13.99
N PHE A 235 -11.18 11.93 -14.64
CA PHE A 235 -9.88 11.84 -13.99
C PHE A 235 -9.04 13.12 -14.14
N ASP A 236 -8.30 13.45 -13.10
CA ASP A 236 -7.35 14.57 -12.98
C ASP A 236 -5.90 14.09 -12.95
N GLY A 237 -5.66 12.84 -13.31
CA GLY A 237 -4.34 12.23 -13.37
C GLY A 237 -4.39 10.71 -13.30
N ILE A 238 -3.20 10.12 -13.20
CA ILE A 238 -3.00 8.68 -13.15
C ILE A 238 -2.20 8.34 -11.89
N ASP A 239 -2.57 7.25 -11.24
CA ASP A 239 -1.81 6.59 -10.21
C ASP A 239 -1.26 5.25 -10.76
N ILE A 240 -0.01 4.92 -10.42
CA ILE A 240 0.64 3.67 -10.85
C ILE A 240 0.83 2.77 -9.64
N ASP A 241 0.10 1.66 -9.60
CA ASP A 241 0.22 0.65 -8.56
C ASP A 241 0.77 -0.65 -9.14
N TRP A 242 2.07 -0.63 -9.48
CA TRP A 242 2.78 -1.82 -9.93
C TRP A 242 3.33 -2.56 -8.72
N GLU A 243 2.77 -3.75 -8.46
CA GLU A 243 3.17 -4.65 -7.38
C GLU A 243 3.89 -5.92 -7.90
N TYR A 244 5.23 -5.96 -8.00
CA TYR A 244 6.19 -4.86 -7.83
C TYR A 244 7.24 -4.92 -8.94
N PRO A 245 7.89 -3.78 -9.29
CA PRO A 245 9.09 -3.81 -10.13
C PRO A 245 10.10 -4.81 -9.58
N GLY A 246 10.59 -5.73 -10.42
CA GLY A 246 11.58 -6.75 -10.02
C GLY A 246 10.99 -7.98 -9.30
N GLY A 247 9.68 -8.04 -9.09
CA GLY A 247 8.97 -9.20 -8.55
C GLY A 247 8.57 -9.09 -7.07
N GLY A 248 8.10 -10.20 -6.50
CA GLY A 248 7.66 -10.27 -5.09
C GLY A 248 6.25 -9.73 -4.83
N GLY A 249 5.43 -9.60 -5.89
CA GLY A 249 3.99 -9.34 -5.81
C GLY A 249 3.17 -10.61 -6.10
N HIS A 250 1.94 -10.43 -6.61
CA HIS A 250 1.03 -11.53 -6.93
C HIS A 250 1.67 -12.59 -7.84
N THR A 251 1.29 -13.86 -7.62
CA THR A 251 1.83 -14.98 -8.36
C THR A 251 1.57 -14.85 -9.87
N GLY A 252 2.54 -15.23 -10.69
CA GLY A 252 2.43 -15.09 -12.14
C GLY A 252 2.75 -13.70 -12.70
N ASN A 253 3.00 -12.69 -11.85
CA ASN A 253 3.47 -11.40 -12.33
C ASN A 253 4.78 -11.54 -13.12
N LEU A 254 4.84 -10.90 -14.29
CA LEU A 254 6.08 -10.84 -15.06
C LEU A 254 7.06 -9.93 -14.33
N SER A 255 8.33 -10.35 -14.28
CA SER A 255 9.37 -9.60 -13.61
C SER A 255 10.70 -9.69 -14.35
N SER A 256 11.47 -8.63 -14.30
CA SER A 256 12.83 -8.54 -14.84
C SER A 256 13.70 -7.69 -13.91
N PRO A 257 15.01 -8.00 -13.75
CA PRO A 257 15.93 -7.09 -13.08
C PRO A 257 15.98 -5.69 -13.71
N ALA A 258 15.66 -5.57 -15.00
CA ALA A 258 15.57 -4.29 -15.71
C ALA A 258 14.36 -3.45 -15.27
N ASP A 259 13.39 -4.03 -14.55
CA ASP A 259 12.21 -3.32 -14.04
C ASP A 259 12.58 -2.12 -13.19
N LYS A 260 13.74 -2.16 -12.50
CA LYS A 260 14.24 -1.03 -11.72
C LYS A 260 14.40 0.24 -12.54
N GLN A 261 15.04 0.14 -13.70
CA GLN A 261 15.20 1.29 -14.61
C GLN A 261 13.95 1.50 -15.47
N ASN A 262 13.23 0.44 -15.82
CA ASN A 262 12.02 0.54 -16.62
C ASN A 262 10.89 1.25 -15.89
N PHE A 263 10.78 1.09 -14.57
CA PHE A 263 9.81 1.82 -13.76
C PHE A 263 10.09 3.33 -13.79
N THR A 264 11.35 3.75 -13.60
CA THR A 264 11.76 5.16 -13.76
C THR A 264 11.45 5.68 -15.15
N ALA A 265 11.75 4.90 -16.19
CA ALA A 265 11.47 5.28 -17.57
C ALA A 265 9.96 5.39 -17.85
N LEU A 266 9.15 4.52 -17.26
CA LEU A 266 7.69 4.55 -17.37
C LEU A 266 7.10 5.79 -16.70
N LEU A 267 7.52 6.11 -15.47
CA LEU A 267 7.09 7.32 -14.77
C LEU A 267 7.47 8.60 -15.53
N LYS A 268 8.68 8.63 -16.12
CA LYS A 268 9.11 9.73 -17.00
C LYS A 268 8.20 9.87 -18.22
N GLU A 269 7.83 8.75 -18.85
CA GLU A 269 6.96 8.75 -20.03
C GLU A 269 5.56 9.26 -19.68
N PHE A 270 4.95 8.76 -18.60
CA PHE A 270 3.68 9.28 -18.08
C PHE A 270 3.75 10.79 -17.81
N ARG A 271 4.76 11.26 -17.08
CA ARG A 271 4.93 12.69 -16.78
C ARG A 271 5.01 13.53 -18.06
N THR A 272 5.81 13.07 -19.03
CA THR A 272 6.02 13.77 -20.31
C THR A 272 4.71 13.94 -21.08
N GLN A 273 3.92 12.86 -21.22
CA GLN A 273 2.66 12.93 -21.96
C GLN A 273 1.56 13.66 -21.17
N LEU A 274 1.50 13.51 -19.85
CA LEU A 274 0.56 14.25 -18.99
C LEU A 274 0.85 15.76 -19.01
N ASP A 275 2.12 16.19 -19.07
CA ASP A 275 2.47 17.60 -19.21
C ASP A 275 2.07 18.16 -20.57
N ALA A 276 2.28 17.38 -21.64
CA ALA A 276 1.85 17.77 -22.99
C ALA A 276 0.33 17.91 -23.08
N GLN A 277 -0.42 16.92 -22.56
CA GLN A 277 -1.88 16.96 -22.51
C GLN A 277 -2.37 18.08 -21.59
N GLY A 278 -1.75 18.26 -20.43
CA GLY A 278 -2.06 19.34 -19.49
C GLY A 278 -1.87 20.72 -20.11
N LYS A 279 -0.82 20.93 -20.90
CA LYS A 279 -0.62 22.17 -21.67
C LYS A 279 -1.73 22.38 -22.70
N ALA A 280 -2.19 21.33 -23.37
CA ALA A 280 -3.30 21.42 -24.34
C ALA A 280 -4.63 21.78 -23.65
N ASP A 281 -4.87 21.24 -22.45
CA ASP A 281 -6.12 21.42 -21.71
C ASP A 281 -6.09 22.61 -20.74
N ASN A 282 -4.95 23.30 -20.62
CA ASN A 282 -4.67 24.32 -19.61
C ASN A 282 -4.90 23.79 -18.18
N LYS A 283 -4.36 22.61 -17.88
CA LYS A 283 -4.44 21.90 -16.60
C LYS A 283 -3.10 21.29 -16.21
N THR A 284 -2.95 20.96 -14.93
CA THR A 284 -1.85 20.12 -14.44
C THR A 284 -2.45 18.80 -13.97
N TYR A 285 -2.17 17.73 -14.72
CA TYR A 285 -2.57 16.38 -14.34
C TYR A 285 -1.59 15.81 -13.32
N ALA A 286 -2.12 15.24 -12.24
CA ALA A 286 -1.32 14.57 -11.24
C ALA A 286 -0.78 13.23 -11.77
N LEU A 287 0.36 12.83 -11.23
CA LEU A 287 0.93 11.51 -11.41
C LEU A 287 1.37 11.04 -10.03
N SER A 288 0.84 9.94 -9.54
CA SER A 288 1.24 9.30 -8.29
C SER A 288 1.65 7.85 -8.53
N ALA A 289 2.18 7.22 -7.50
CA ALA A 289 2.39 5.79 -7.49
C ALA A 289 2.20 5.24 -6.07
N ALA A 290 1.56 4.07 -5.98
CA ALA A 290 1.60 3.22 -4.80
C ALA A 290 2.82 2.30 -4.88
N VAL A 291 3.55 2.18 -3.77
CA VAL A 291 4.80 1.41 -3.72
C VAL A 291 4.95 0.63 -2.42
N GLY A 292 5.70 -0.48 -2.49
CA GLY A 292 5.94 -1.34 -1.34
C GLY A 292 6.74 -0.65 -0.21
N ALA A 293 6.44 -1.03 1.02
CA ALA A 293 7.16 -0.59 2.23
C ALA A 293 8.39 -1.47 2.57
N GLY A 294 8.47 -2.69 2.04
CA GLY A 294 9.57 -3.61 2.32
C GLY A 294 10.84 -3.26 1.56
N GLN A 295 12.00 -3.27 2.22
CA GLN A 295 13.29 -2.94 1.59
C GLN A 295 13.65 -3.88 0.42
N ASP A 296 13.21 -5.14 0.49
CA ASP A 296 13.32 -6.13 -0.60
C ASP A 296 12.57 -5.71 -1.88
N LYS A 297 11.54 -4.86 -1.74
CA LYS A 297 10.78 -4.28 -2.86
C LYS A 297 11.39 -2.95 -3.28
N ILE A 298 11.73 -2.09 -2.31
CA ILE A 298 12.28 -0.75 -2.54
C ILE A 298 13.63 -0.81 -3.28
N MET A 299 14.45 -1.85 -3.04
CA MET A 299 15.73 -2.03 -3.74
C MET A 299 15.60 -2.17 -5.26
N ASN A 300 14.41 -2.53 -5.75
CA ASN A 300 14.09 -2.60 -7.16
C ASN A 300 13.55 -1.27 -7.74
N VAL A 301 13.72 -0.15 -7.03
CA VAL A 301 13.34 1.18 -7.51
C VAL A 301 14.53 2.15 -7.44
N GLU A 302 14.64 3.06 -8.40
CA GLU A 302 15.61 4.18 -8.34
C GLU A 302 15.02 5.33 -7.52
N THR A 303 14.99 5.14 -6.20
CA THR A 303 14.37 6.06 -5.22
C THR A 303 14.84 7.51 -5.36
N ASP A 304 16.09 7.71 -5.78
CA ASP A 304 16.77 8.99 -5.98
C ASP A 304 16.38 9.71 -7.28
N LYS A 305 15.69 9.01 -8.20
CA LYS A 305 15.35 9.54 -9.52
C LYS A 305 13.87 9.78 -9.72
N ILE A 306 13.01 8.95 -9.14
CA ILE A 306 11.57 8.96 -9.49
C ILE A 306 10.80 10.16 -8.92
N GLY A 307 11.26 10.75 -7.82
CA GLY A 307 10.56 11.83 -7.12
C GLY A 307 10.35 13.11 -7.95
N GLN A 308 11.10 13.30 -9.04
CA GLN A 308 10.93 14.42 -9.95
C GLN A 308 9.69 14.30 -10.86
N TYR A 309 9.21 13.07 -11.10
CA TYR A 309 8.08 12.81 -11.99
C TYR A 309 6.75 12.78 -11.23
N LEU A 310 6.79 12.40 -9.95
CA LEU A 310 5.61 12.20 -9.13
C LEU A 310 5.12 13.49 -8.46
N THR A 311 3.81 13.60 -8.32
CA THR A 311 3.12 14.60 -7.50
C THR A 311 3.26 14.21 -6.03
N PHE A 312 2.97 12.96 -5.71
CA PHE A 312 3.17 12.33 -4.41
C PHE A 312 3.42 10.82 -4.59
N LEU A 313 3.86 10.16 -3.52
CA LEU A 313 4.14 8.73 -3.43
C LEU A 313 3.38 8.16 -2.24
N ASP A 314 2.55 7.17 -2.50
CA ASP A 314 1.78 6.46 -1.47
C ASP A 314 2.57 5.19 -1.09
N VAL A 315 3.25 5.20 0.05
CA VAL A 315 4.02 4.02 0.50
C VAL A 315 3.09 3.12 1.31
N MET A 316 2.79 1.92 0.79
CA MET A 316 1.89 0.91 1.37
C MET A 316 2.45 0.36 2.68
N THR A 317 2.32 1.17 3.73
CA THR A 317 2.92 1.01 5.07
C THR A 317 2.04 0.16 5.98
N TYR A 318 1.50 -0.90 5.38
CA TYR A 318 0.64 -1.93 5.97
C TYR A 318 1.01 -3.27 5.33
N ASP A 319 0.25 -4.33 5.60
CA ASP A 319 0.51 -5.67 5.04
C ASP A 319 1.87 -6.28 5.35
N MET A 320 2.46 -5.89 6.48
CA MET A 320 3.75 -6.42 6.91
C MET A 320 3.63 -7.85 7.48
N HIS A 321 2.45 -8.22 7.97
CA HIS A 321 2.11 -9.54 8.50
C HIS A 321 0.64 -9.86 8.29
N GLY A 322 0.31 -11.11 7.96
CA GLY A 322 -1.06 -11.49 7.60
C GLY A 322 -1.31 -12.99 7.51
N GLY A 323 -2.40 -13.37 6.84
CA GLY A 323 -2.83 -14.78 6.75
C GLY A 323 -1.85 -15.72 6.05
N TRP A 324 -0.86 -15.20 5.31
CA TRP A 324 0.26 -15.97 4.77
C TRP A 324 1.19 -16.52 5.86
N ASP A 325 1.26 -15.85 7.02
CA ASP A 325 1.86 -16.39 8.25
C ASP A 325 0.86 -17.34 8.92
N ALA A 326 0.51 -18.44 8.25
CA ALA A 326 -0.71 -19.20 8.57
C ALA A 326 -0.75 -19.77 9.99
N GLN A 327 0.39 -20.13 10.57
CA GLN A 327 0.52 -20.61 11.96
C GLN A 327 1.12 -19.53 12.89
N GLY A 328 1.06 -18.28 12.45
CA GLY A 328 1.73 -17.16 13.09
C GLY A 328 3.26 -17.17 12.86
N PRO A 329 4.01 -16.48 13.73
CA PRO A 329 3.52 -15.77 14.91
C PRO A 329 2.56 -14.64 14.55
N THR A 330 1.54 -14.43 15.38
CA THR A 330 0.73 -13.20 15.32
C THR A 330 1.63 -11.99 15.38
N ASN A 331 1.34 -10.97 14.57
CA ASN A 331 2.20 -9.78 14.52
C ASN A 331 1.39 -8.58 14.05
N HIS A 332 2.01 -7.41 14.10
CA HIS A 332 1.41 -6.17 13.63
C HIS A 332 1.45 -6.10 12.11
N GLN A 333 0.32 -5.78 11.47
CA GLN A 333 0.32 -5.58 10.02
C GLN A 333 0.93 -4.23 9.59
N ALA A 334 0.98 -3.25 10.50
CA ALA A 334 1.45 -1.91 10.19
C ALA A 334 2.26 -1.27 11.36
N PRO A 335 3.30 -1.94 11.88
CA PRO A 335 4.11 -1.45 12.99
C PRO A 335 4.89 -0.19 12.61
N LEU A 336 4.81 0.86 13.45
CA LEU A 336 5.59 2.07 13.23
C LEU A 336 7.09 1.80 13.33
N TYR A 337 7.46 1.03 14.36
CA TYR A 337 8.83 0.57 14.60
C TYR A 337 8.87 -0.94 14.79
N SER A 338 10.02 -1.55 14.48
CA SER A 338 10.27 -2.94 14.85
C SER A 338 10.66 -3.04 16.32
N GLY A 339 9.84 -3.72 17.12
CA GLY A 339 10.10 -3.96 18.55
C GLY A 339 11.23 -4.97 18.77
N PRO A 340 11.91 -4.95 19.93
CA PRO A 340 12.96 -5.94 20.25
C PRO A 340 12.43 -7.38 20.33
N ASN A 341 11.14 -7.54 20.63
CA ASN A 341 10.47 -8.83 20.75
C ASN A 341 9.77 -9.26 19.45
N ASP A 342 9.83 -8.46 18.39
CA ASP A 342 9.26 -8.83 17.09
C ASP A 342 9.92 -10.15 16.61
N PRO A 343 9.17 -11.24 16.42
CA PRO A 343 9.73 -12.52 16.03
C PRO A 343 10.00 -12.63 14.53
N SER A 344 9.62 -11.63 13.74
CA SER A 344 9.73 -11.68 12.28
C SER A 344 11.18 -11.86 11.83
N THR A 345 11.35 -12.62 10.75
CA THR A 345 12.65 -12.76 10.10
C THR A 345 12.95 -11.48 9.31
N PRO A 346 14.16 -10.92 9.42
CA PRO A 346 14.57 -9.81 8.58
C PRO A 346 14.42 -10.08 7.09
N ALA A 347 14.01 -9.05 6.36
CA ALA A 347 13.94 -9.08 4.90
C ALA A 347 15.34 -9.26 4.32
N LYS A 348 15.47 -10.11 3.32
CA LYS A 348 16.73 -10.33 2.61
C LYS A 348 16.94 -9.24 1.54
N PRO A 349 18.18 -8.90 1.18
CA PRO A 349 19.45 -9.46 1.67
C PRO A 349 19.96 -8.90 3.02
N GLY A 350 19.34 -7.85 3.55
CA GLY A 350 19.79 -7.16 4.76
C GLY A 350 19.38 -7.81 6.09
N ASN A 351 19.36 -6.98 7.14
CA ASN A 351 18.96 -7.37 8.49
C ASN A 351 17.79 -6.54 9.07
N GLY A 352 17.18 -5.68 8.24
CA GLY A 352 16.00 -4.91 8.61
C GLY A 352 14.72 -5.74 8.59
N LYS A 353 13.82 -5.46 9.53
CA LYS A 353 12.45 -6.01 9.53
C LYS A 353 11.49 -5.01 8.90
N TYR A 354 10.29 -5.46 8.55
CA TYR A 354 9.26 -4.54 8.06
C TYR A 354 8.77 -3.65 9.21
N SER A 355 8.90 -2.35 9.02
CA SER A 355 8.28 -1.31 9.82
C SER A 355 8.18 -0.04 8.99
N ILE A 356 7.27 0.83 9.38
CA ILE A 356 7.07 2.13 8.70
C ILE A 356 8.35 2.96 8.74
N ASP A 357 9.05 2.98 9.87
CA ASP A 357 10.29 3.73 10.01
C ASP A 357 11.41 3.23 9.08
N ASN A 358 11.55 1.92 8.93
CA ASN A 358 12.50 1.34 7.98
C ASN A 358 12.13 1.65 6.53
N ALA A 359 10.83 1.61 6.18
CA ALA A 359 10.35 1.98 4.85
C ALA A 359 10.66 3.44 4.52
N VAL A 360 10.31 4.35 5.42
CA VAL A 360 10.54 5.80 5.25
C VAL A 360 12.03 6.10 5.12
N LYS A 361 12.88 5.53 6.00
CA LYS A 361 14.35 5.66 5.89
C LYS A 361 14.88 5.14 4.56
N ALA A 362 14.44 3.96 4.12
CA ALA A 362 14.88 3.39 2.86
C ALA A 362 14.55 4.31 1.67
N TRP A 363 13.34 4.87 1.61
CA TRP A 363 12.95 5.81 0.55
C TRP A 363 13.72 7.13 0.61
N THR A 364 13.86 7.73 1.79
CA THR A 364 14.39 9.11 1.91
C THR A 364 15.90 9.16 2.11
N VAL A 365 16.46 8.34 3.00
CA VAL A 365 17.89 8.36 3.36
C VAL A 365 18.66 7.29 2.62
N GLY A 366 18.03 6.16 2.33
CA GLY A 366 18.64 4.99 1.72
C GLY A 366 18.98 3.92 2.75
N ASP A 367 19.31 2.74 2.24
CA ASP A 367 19.73 1.59 3.03
C ASP A 367 20.82 0.82 2.27
N ALA A 368 22.05 0.96 2.75
CA ALA A 368 23.23 0.37 2.11
C ALA A 368 23.22 -1.16 2.13
N GLN A 369 22.54 -1.79 3.09
CA GLN A 369 22.46 -3.26 3.15
C GLN A 369 21.62 -3.85 2.01
N TYR A 370 20.70 -3.06 1.47
CA TYR A 370 19.83 -3.44 0.36
C TYR A 370 20.25 -2.75 -0.96
N GLY A 371 21.30 -1.92 -0.94
CA GLY A 371 21.70 -1.13 -2.12
C GLY A 371 20.68 -0.07 -2.53
N ILE A 372 19.91 0.44 -1.56
CA ILE A 372 18.90 1.48 -1.79
C ILE A 372 19.58 2.85 -1.65
N PRO A 373 19.56 3.70 -2.69
CA PRO A 373 20.26 4.98 -2.66
C PRO A 373 19.55 6.05 -1.81
N GLY A 374 18.26 5.89 -1.52
CA GLY A 374 17.47 6.92 -0.84
C GLY A 374 17.18 8.09 -1.77
N GLY A 375 17.11 9.30 -1.22
CA GLY A 375 16.96 10.54 -1.99
C GLY A 375 15.54 10.88 -2.42
N PHE A 376 14.53 10.07 -2.08
CA PHE A 376 13.15 10.45 -2.37
C PHE A 376 12.72 11.64 -1.49
N PRO A 377 12.08 12.70 -2.03
CA PRO A 377 11.66 13.85 -1.24
C PRO A 377 10.62 13.46 -0.18
N ALA A 378 10.98 13.58 1.10
CA ALA A 378 10.12 13.23 2.23
C ALA A 378 8.74 13.92 2.14
N ASN A 379 8.71 15.20 1.78
CA ASN A 379 7.49 16.01 1.64
C ASN A 379 6.56 15.59 0.48
N LYS A 380 6.91 14.55 -0.28
CA LYS A 380 6.06 13.92 -1.28
C LYS A 380 5.57 12.53 -0.87
N ILE A 381 6.03 11.98 0.26
CA ILE A 381 5.61 10.66 0.76
C ILE A 381 4.34 10.84 1.59
N ASN A 382 3.33 10.02 1.34
CA ASN A 382 2.14 9.92 2.17
C ASN A 382 2.19 8.65 3.02
N MET A 383 1.77 8.78 4.28
CA MET A 383 1.65 7.68 5.24
C MET A 383 0.39 6.85 4.98
N GLY A 384 0.53 5.53 4.87
CA GLY A 384 -0.58 4.60 4.64
C GLY A 384 -1.33 4.23 5.92
N VAL A 385 -2.67 4.21 5.83
CA VAL A 385 -3.58 3.82 6.90
C VAL A 385 -4.53 2.72 6.40
N PRO A 386 -4.42 1.47 6.87
CA PRO A 386 -5.35 0.40 6.50
C PRO A 386 -6.67 0.53 7.29
N PHE A 387 -7.81 0.44 6.61
CA PHE A 387 -9.14 0.35 7.23
C PHE A 387 -9.67 -1.08 7.33
N TYR A 388 -8.79 -2.05 7.14
CA TYR A 388 -9.02 -3.47 7.36
C TYR A 388 -8.02 -4.04 8.36
N TYR A 389 -8.30 -5.24 8.84
CA TYR A 389 -7.58 -5.92 9.90
C TYR A 389 -7.03 -7.24 9.39
N ARG A 390 -5.86 -7.62 9.91
CA ARG A 390 -5.23 -8.92 9.68
C ARG A 390 -5.26 -9.74 10.96
N GLY A 391 -5.66 -11.01 10.87
CA GLY A 391 -5.94 -11.78 12.09
C GLY A 391 -5.71 -13.28 12.02
N TRP A 392 -5.62 -13.86 13.22
CA TRP A 392 -5.34 -15.27 13.47
C TRP A 392 -6.22 -15.80 14.60
N THR A 393 -6.50 -17.10 14.60
CA THR A 393 -7.34 -17.75 15.62
C THR A 393 -6.64 -18.97 16.24
N GLY A 394 -7.14 -19.41 17.39
CA GLY A 394 -6.48 -20.44 18.20
C GLY A 394 -5.19 -19.92 18.86
N VAL A 395 -5.14 -18.61 19.10
CA VAL A 395 -3.99 -17.92 19.71
C VAL A 395 -4.14 -18.01 21.21
N LYS A 396 -3.08 -18.45 21.91
CA LYS A 396 -3.06 -18.54 23.37
C LYS A 396 -2.62 -17.21 23.98
N ASP A 397 -3.18 -16.88 25.14
CA ASP A 397 -2.69 -15.75 25.91
C ASP A 397 -1.35 -16.12 26.58
N ASN A 398 -0.36 -15.26 26.36
CA ASN A 398 0.99 -15.32 26.93
C ASN A 398 1.20 -14.24 28.01
N GLY A 399 0.14 -13.61 28.51
CA GLY A 399 0.20 -12.42 29.36
C GLY A 399 0.40 -11.13 28.57
N GLN A 400 0.43 -11.21 27.23
CA GLN A 400 0.46 -10.10 26.28
C GLN A 400 -0.63 -10.27 25.21
N HIS A 401 -1.72 -10.94 25.58
CA HIS A 401 -2.97 -10.99 24.81
C HIS A 401 -2.75 -11.48 23.38
N GLY A 402 -1.96 -12.55 23.27
CA GLY A 402 -1.72 -13.26 22.02
C GLY A 402 -0.75 -12.55 21.08
N LEU A 403 -0.06 -11.47 21.48
CA LEU A 403 0.97 -10.82 20.67
C LEU A 403 2.22 -11.72 20.52
N PHE A 404 2.71 -11.87 19.29
CA PHE A 404 3.89 -12.70 18.94
C PHE A 404 3.74 -14.18 19.33
N GLN A 405 2.52 -14.72 19.22
CA GLN A 405 2.22 -16.11 19.57
C GLN A 405 1.91 -16.96 18.34
N PRO A 406 2.21 -18.28 18.39
CA PRO A 406 1.70 -19.21 17.39
C PRO A 406 0.17 -19.17 17.32
N ALA A 407 -0.34 -19.45 16.12
CA ALA A 407 -1.76 -19.56 15.84
C ALA A 407 -2.10 -20.94 15.25
N ALA A 408 -3.37 -21.33 15.33
CA ALA A 408 -3.84 -22.54 14.65
C ALA A 408 -4.01 -22.31 13.14
N SER A 409 -4.55 -21.14 12.77
CA SER A 409 -4.80 -20.73 11.39
C SER A 409 -5.01 -19.21 11.33
N PRO A 410 -5.07 -18.62 10.12
CA PRO A 410 -5.68 -17.30 9.95
C PRO A 410 -7.10 -17.30 10.53
N ALA A 411 -7.55 -16.15 11.01
CA ALA A 411 -8.92 -15.97 11.49
C ALA A 411 -9.91 -16.13 10.32
N ALA A 412 -11.19 -16.39 10.62
CA ALA A 412 -12.19 -16.44 9.55
C ALA A 412 -12.34 -15.04 8.92
N GLY A 413 -12.34 -14.99 7.59
CA GLY A 413 -12.76 -13.81 6.86
C GLY A 413 -14.26 -13.56 7.00
N ALA A 414 -14.74 -12.44 6.48
CA ALA A 414 -16.15 -12.11 6.48
C ALA A 414 -16.69 -11.90 5.06
N ALA A 415 -18.01 -11.96 4.89
CA ALA A 415 -18.62 -12.04 3.58
C ALA A 415 -18.36 -10.81 2.69
N MET A 416 -18.24 -9.62 3.28
CA MET A 416 -18.08 -8.37 2.54
C MET A 416 -16.61 -8.13 2.16
N SER A 417 -15.68 -8.75 2.90
CA SER A 417 -14.26 -8.93 2.59
C SER A 417 -13.96 -10.19 1.77
N GLY A 418 -14.96 -10.75 1.08
CA GLY A 418 -14.77 -11.87 0.15
C GLY A 418 -14.48 -13.22 0.81
N ASN A 419 -14.70 -13.35 2.12
CA ASN A 419 -14.35 -14.51 2.95
C ASN A 419 -12.86 -14.86 2.91
N VAL A 420 -11.98 -13.89 2.66
CA VAL A 420 -10.53 -14.13 2.63
C VAL A 420 -10.04 -14.44 4.05
N PRO A 421 -9.46 -15.62 4.30
CA PRO A 421 -8.97 -15.97 5.64
C PRO A 421 -7.94 -14.96 6.14
N GLY A 422 -8.14 -14.52 7.38
CA GLY A 422 -7.29 -13.57 8.08
C GLY A 422 -7.56 -12.12 7.73
N ILE A 423 -8.63 -11.77 7.01
CA ILE A 423 -8.98 -10.38 6.68
C ILE A 423 -10.42 -10.09 7.10
N GLN A 424 -10.62 -8.96 7.81
CA GLN A 424 -11.93 -8.36 8.01
C GLN A 424 -11.84 -6.83 7.95
N MET A 425 -12.87 -6.18 7.45
CA MET A 425 -12.96 -4.72 7.36
C MET A 425 -13.31 -4.08 8.70
N TYR A 426 -12.98 -2.80 8.89
CA TYR A 426 -13.39 -2.05 10.09
C TYR A 426 -14.89 -2.13 10.39
N LYS A 427 -15.73 -2.05 9.36
CA LYS A 427 -17.20 -2.19 9.52
C LYS A 427 -17.63 -3.59 9.94
N GLU A 428 -16.89 -4.64 9.58
CA GLU A 428 -17.22 -6.03 9.90
C GLU A 428 -16.88 -6.37 11.36
N LEU A 429 -15.88 -5.70 11.94
CA LEU A 429 -15.48 -5.83 13.34
C LEU A 429 -16.16 -4.83 14.27
N ALA A 430 -17.29 -4.24 13.87
CA ALA A 430 -18.02 -3.26 14.67
C ALA A 430 -18.36 -3.77 16.08
N GLY A 431 -18.08 -2.95 17.09
CA GLY A 431 -18.26 -3.29 18.50
C GLY A 431 -17.17 -4.19 19.08
N PHE A 432 -16.33 -4.83 18.24
CA PHE A 432 -15.14 -5.52 18.70
C PHE A 432 -13.94 -4.56 18.77
N VAL A 433 -13.59 -3.93 17.64
CA VAL A 433 -12.44 -2.99 17.59
C VAL A 433 -12.74 -1.64 18.26
N ASP A 434 -13.99 -1.39 18.63
CA ASP A 434 -14.39 -0.21 19.40
C ASP A 434 -14.45 -0.48 20.91
N ASN A 435 -14.15 -1.70 21.35
CA ASN A 435 -14.27 -2.11 22.75
C ASN A 435 -12.93 -1.98 23.48
N PRO A 436 -12.77 -1.03 24.42
CA PRO A 436 -11.50 -0.83 25.13
C PRO A 436 -11.01 -2.04 25.93
N SER A 437 -11.89 -2.99 26.29
CA SER A 437 -11.48 -4.24 26.97
C SER A 437 -10.87 -5.28 26.04
N LYS A 438 -10.96 -5.06 24.72
CA LYS A 438 -10.43 -5.91 23.67
C LYS A 438 -9.29 -5.24 22.91
N THR A 439 -9.01 -3.97 23.18
CA THR A 439 -8.00 -3.15 22.51
C THR A 439 -6.74 -3.04 23.36
N PHE A 440 -5.60 -3.30 22.75
CA PHE A 440 -4.30 -3.33 23.41
C PHE A 440 -3.25 -2.56 22.62
N TRP A 441 -2.22 -2.08 23.32
CA TRP A 441 -1.19 -1.21 22.76
C TRP A 441 0.19 -1.82 22.93
N ASP A 442 0.91 -1.99 21.82
CA ASP A 442 2.34 -2.28 21.83
C ASP A 442 3.11 -0.96 21.77
N ASP A 443 3.70 -0.57 22.90
CA ASP A 443 4.44 0.68 22.98
C ASP A 443 5.79 0.64 22.25
N ALA A 444 6.37 -0.53 22.00
CA ALA A 444 7.61 -0.65 21.24
C ALA A 444 7.34 -0.45 19.75
N ALA A 445 6.29 -1.06 19.22
CA ALA A 445 5.89 -0.92 17.82
C ALA A 445 5.07 0.35 17.53
N LYS A 446 4.55 1.01 18.58
CA LYS A 446 3.53 2.06 18.51
C LYS A 446 2.33 1.63 17.67
N ALA A 447 1.86 0.42 17.93
CA ALA A 447 0.82 -0.24 17.16
C ALA A 447 -0.29 -0.77 18.08
N THR A 448 -1.52 -0.70 17.56
CA THR A 448 -2.71 -1.24 18.23
C THR A 448 -2.98 -2.66 17.75
N TYR A 449 -3.47 -3.50 18.65
CA TYR A 449 -3.95 -4.84 18.35
C TYR A 449 -5.15 -5.18 19.23
N PHE A 450 -5.89 -6.21 18.84
CA PHE A 450 -7.15 -6.56 19.46
C PHE A 450 -7.19 -8.05 19.73
N TYR A 451 -7.70 -8.45 20.90
CA TYR A 451 -7.70 -9.85 21.30
C TYR A 451 -8.90 -10.20 22.19
N ASP A 452 -9.53 -11.34 21.91
CA ASP A 452 -10.75 -11.75 22.61
C ASP A 452 -10.55 -12.88 23.63
N GLY A 453 -9.35 -13.44 23.74
CA GLY A 453 -9.05 -14.66 24.48
C GLY A 453 -8.72 -15.86 23.59
N ASN A 454 -8.92 -15.74 22.27
CA ASN A 454 -8.66 -16.79 21.28
C ASN A 454 -8.24 -16.23 19.90
N THR A 455 -8.80 -15.12 19.47
CA THR A 455 -8.58 -14.51 18.15
C THR A 455 -7.85 -13.19 18.32
N PHE A 456 -6.76 -13.03 17.57
CA PHE A 456 -5.92 -11.83 17.52
C PHE A 456 -6.18 -11.10 16.20
N TRP A 457 -6.34 -9.79 16.26
CA TRP A 457 -6.43 -8.89 15.10
C TRP A 457 -5.42 -7.76 15.24
N SER A 458 -4.69 -7.46 14.17
CA SER A 458 -3.88 -6.26 14.03
C SER A 458 -4.53 -5.30 13.03
N GLY A 459 -4.52 -4.01 13.36
CA GLY A 459 -5.03 -2.93 12.51
C GLY A 459 -5.04 -1.62 13.31
N GLU A 460 -5.82 -0.66 12.85
CA GLU A 460 -5.77 0.69 13.39
C GLU A 460 -6.84 0.97 14.46
N ASP A 461 -6.52 1.86 15.38
CA ASP A 461 -7.48 2.65 16.16
C ASP A 461 -7.10 4.14 16.11
N ALA A 462 -7.82 4.98 16.84
CA ALA A 462 -7.51 6.40 16.86
C ALA A 462 -6.09 6.70 17.40
N LYS A 463 -5.58 5.88 18.33
CA LYS A 463 -4.25 6.07 18.95
C LYS A 463 -3.13 5.73 17.98
N SER A 464 -3.22 4.61 17.25
CA SER A 464 -2.20 4.22 16.28
C SER A 464 -2.16 5.19 15.09
N ILE A 465 -3.32 5.64 14.60
CA ILE A 465 -3.40 6.65 13.52
C ILE A 465 -2.73 7.95 13.96
N GLN A 466 -3.01 8.44 15.17
CA GLN A 466 -2.37 9.64 15.70
C GLN A 466 -0.85 9.47 15.79
N ALA A 467 -0.37 8.34 16.32
CA ALA A 467 1.06 8.08 16.42
C ALA A 467 1.75 8.05 15.04
N LYS A 468 1.14 7.43 14.03
CA LYS A 468 1.69 7.40 12.67
C LYS A 468 1.75 8.79 12.05
N LEU A 469 0.74 9.63 12.25
CA LEU A 469 0.72 10.96 11.65
C LEU A 469 1.57 11.97 12.43
N ASP A 470 1.74 11.79 13.74
CA ASP A 470 2.77 12.52 14.49
C ASP A 470 4.16 12.17 13.96
N TYR A 471 4.43 10.88 13.70
CA TYR A 471 5.67 10.46 13.03
C TYR A 471 5.80 11.10 11.65
N ALA A 472 4.74 11.10 10.84
CA ALA A 472 4.74 11.70 9.51
C ALA A 472 5.13 13.19 9.58
N HIS A 473 4.52 13.95 10.48
CA HIS A 473 4.85 15.35 10.71
C HIS A 473 6.29 15.55 11.17
N CYS A 474 6.76 14.77 12.13
CA CYS A 474 8.13 14.85 12.64
C CYS A 474 9.20 14.54 11.58
N ASN A 475 8.87 13.72 10.60
CA ASN A 475 9.76 13.28 9.52
C ASN A 475 9.53 14.06 8.22
N GLY A 476 8.74 15.14 8.28
CA GLY A 476 8.52 16.03 7.15
C GLY A 476 7.77 15.40 5.99
N LEU A 477 6.91 14.42 6.25
CA LEU A 477 6.14 13.72 5.22
C LEU A 477 5.01 14.61 4.67
N GLY A 478 4.56 14.28 3.45
CA GLY A 478 3.66 15.10 2.63
C GLY A 478 2.17 14.96 2.96
N GLY A 479 1.77 13.90 3.64
CA GLY A 479 0.35 13.64 3.93
C GLY A 479 0.05 12.22 4.38
N SER A 480 -1.19 11.80 4.16
CA SER A 480 -1.68 10.46 4.45
C SER A 480 -2.55 9.94 3.32
N PHE A 481 -2.59 8.61 3.19
CA PHE A 481 -3.53 7.92 2.32
C PHE A 481 -4.15 6.71 3.01
N ALA A 482 -5.36 6.33 2.62
CA ALA A 482 -6.06 5.19 3.18
C ALA A 482 -6.48 4.15 2.14
N PHE A 483 -6.36 2.87 2.53
CA PHE A 483 -6.90 1.73 1.81
C PHE A 483 -7.85 0.91 2.73
N SER A 484 -9.14 0.77 2.39
CA SER A 484 -9.86 1.62 1.44
C SER A 484 -11.22 2.05 1.97
N LEU A 485 -11.86 3.01 1.30
CA LEU A 485 -13.01 3.72 1.86
C LEU A 485 -14.21 2.80 2.12
N TYR A 486 -14.41 1.77 1.30
CA TYR A 486 -15.58 0.89 1.48
C TYR A 486 -15.47 0.01 2.73
N ASP A 487 -14.27 -0.19 3.28
CA ASP A 487 -14.04 -0.92 4.53
C ASP A 487 -14.69 -0.23 5.74
N LEU A 488 -14.90 1.09 5.64
CA LEU A 488 -15.58 1.90 6.65
C LEU A 488 -17.11 1.71 6.62
N GLY A 489 -17.68 1.40 5.45
CA GLY A 489 -19.12 1.58 5.23
C GLY A 489 -19.52 3.02 5.56
N THR A 490 -20.49 3.22 6.46
CA THR A 490 -20.87 4.58 6.92
C THR A 490 -20.13 5.03 8.19
N ARG A 491 -19.16 4.25 8.69
CA ARG A 491 -18.48 4.49 9.97
C ARG A 491 -17.17 5.25 9.77
N THR A 492 -17.22 6.58 9.69
CA THR A 492 -16.07 7.41 9.31
C THR A 492 -15.09 7.75 10.44
N ALA A 493 -15.27 7.24 11.66
CA ALA A 493 -14.48 7.69 12.82
C ALA A 493 -12.95 7.55 12.64
N LEU A 494 -12.48 6.45 12.05
CA LEU A 494 -11.05 6.28 11.75
C LEU A 494 -10.57 7.23 10.64
N PHE A 495 -11.38 7.43 9.59
CA PHE A 495 -11.09 8.41 8.54
C PHE A 495 -11.03 9.84 9.08
N ASP A 496 -11.98 10.22 9.94
CA ASP A 496 -12.02 11.53 10.56
C ASP A 496 -10.81 11.75 11.46
N THR A 497 -10.37 10.71 12.18
CA THR A 497 -9.14 10.74 12.97
C THR A 497 -7.91 10.96 12.07
N MET A 498 -7.81 10.22 10.96
CA MET A 498 -6.74 10.38 9.98
C MET A 498 -6.70 11.81 9.41
N VAL A 499 -7.85 12.35 9.01
CA VAL A 499 -7.97 13.72 8.47
C VAL A 499 -7.56 14.76 9.51
N THR A 500 -8.07 14.65 10.75
CA THR A 500 -7.73 15.57 11.83
C THR A 500 -6.25 15.54 12.16
N ALA A 501 -5.67 14.35 12.29
CA ALA A 501 -4.25 14.19 12.57
C ALA A 501 -3.40 14.72 11.40
N THR A 502 -3.77 14.46 10.14
CA THR A 502 -3.07 14.98 8.95
C THR A 502 -3.10 16.51 8.87
N ASN A 503 -4.24 17.13 9.22
CA ASN A 503 -4.38 18.58 9.20
C ASN A 503 -3.65 19.28 10.36
N GLY A 504 -3.24 18.51 11.37
CA GLY A 504 -2.58 19.00 12.56
C GLY A 504 -1.06 19.14 12.41
N SER A 505 -0.38 18.92 13.51
CA SER A 505 1.08 18.89 13.64
C SER A 505 1.44 18.01 14.83
N ALA A 506 2.65 17.45 14.87
CA ALA A 506 3.10 16.69 16.02
C ALA A 506 3.45 17.61 17.21
N ALA A 507 2.83 17.37 18.37
CA ALA A 507 3.27 17.99 19.63
C ALA A 507 4.58 17.37 20.17
N GLY A 508 4.84 16.12 19.78
CA GLY A 508 6.05 15.38 20.09
C GLY A 508 6.19 14.21 19.14
N CYS A 509 7.41 13.76 18.91
CA CYS A 509 7.68 12.70 17.97
C CYS A 509 7.61 11.34 18.66
N PRO A 510 6.88 10.36 18.11
CA PRO A 510 7.02 8.97 18.52
C PRO A 510 8.50 8.60 18.48
N ALA A 511 8.92 7.86 19.51
CA ALA A 511 10.29 7.41 19.62
C ALA A 511 10.35 5.90 19.38
N PRO A 512 11.42 5.42 18.70
CA PRO A 512 11.70 4.00 18.64
C PRO A 512 11.92 3.45 20.06
N PRO A 513 11.74 2.15 20.27
CA PRO A 513 12.01 1.53 21.57
C PRO A 513 13.46 1.80 21.97
N THR A 514 13.67 2.39 23.15
CA THR A 514 15.01 2.56 23.72
C THR A 514 15.53 1.18 24.07
N GLY A 515 16.57 0.72 23.35
CA GLY A 515 17.27 -0.51 23.74
C GLY A 515 17.69 -0.40 25.20
N THR A 516 17.22 -1.31 26.05
CA THR A 516 17.93 -1.53 27.31
C THR A 516 19.36 -1.90 26.93
N PRO A 517 20.41 -1.22 27.45
CA PRO A 517 21.77 -1.67 27.19
C PRO A 517 21.84 -3.13 27.60
N THR A 518 22.18 -4.00 26.64
CA THR A 518 22.56 -5.38 26.97
C THR A 518 23.60 -5.29 28.08
N PRO A 519 23.40 -5.91 29.26
CA PRO A 519 24.41 -5.87 30.30
C PRO A 519 25.70 -6.40 29.70
N THR A 520 26.73 -5.56 29.62
CA THR A 520 28.09 -6.00 29.33
C THR A 520 28.39 -7.11 30.32
N GLN A 521 28.51 -8.35 29.83
CA GLN A 521 28.95 -9.44 30.67
C GLN A 521 30.32 -9.06 31.21
N THR A 522 30.35 -8.77 32.52
CA THR A 522 31.60 -8.61 33.25
C THR A 522 32.30 -9.97 33.21
N PRO A 523 33.56 -10.06 32.75
CA PRO A 523 34.29 -11.33 32.75
C PRO A 523 34.39 -11.82 34.20
N THR A 524 33.61 -12.85 34.53
CA THR A 524 33.72 -13.47 35.85
C THR A 524 34.91 -14.42 35.81
N GLY A 525 35.86 -14.17 36.72
CA GLY A 525 37.18 -14.78 36.75
C GLY A 525 37.18 -16.30 36.86
N THR A 526 38.23 -16.87 36.29
CA THR A 526 38.66 -18.26 36.39
C THR A 526 38.68 -18.76 37.84
N PRO A 527 38.02 -19.88 38.18
CA PRO A 527 38.22 -20.55 39.45
C PRO A 527 39.46 -21.45 39.39
N THR A 528 40.40 -21.20 40.30
CA THR A 528 41.57 -22.00 40.64
C THR A 528 41.17 -23.34 41.27
N GLY A 529 41.85 -24.44 40.90
CA GLY A 529 41.71 -25.78 41.50
C GLY A 529 42.03 -25.81 43.00
N THR A 530 41.67 -26.84 43.77
CA THR A 530 42.33 -28.16 43.93
C THR A 530 41.54 -28.97 45.01
N PRO A 531 41.92 -30.21 45.43
CA PRO A 531 41.54 -31.53 44.89
C PRO A 531 40.70 -32.42 45.85
N THR A 532 40.27 -33.59 45.35
CA THR A 532 40.46 -34.96 45.92
C THR A 532 39.20 -35.83 45.84
N GLY A 533 39.36 -37.07 45.34
CA GLY A 533 38.53 -38.21 45.75
C GLY A 533 38.06 -39.13 44.62
N THR A 534 38.93 -40.04 44.17
CA THR A 534 38.56 -41.28 43.44
C THR A 534 37.64 -42.14 44.32
N PRO A 535 36.68 -42.92 43.76
CA PRO A 535 37.04 -44.30 43.43
C PRO A 535 36.48 -44.84 42.10
N THR A 536 37.23 -45.85 41.68
CA THR A 536 37.25 -46.69 40.48
C THR A 536 35.99 -47.52 40.23
N GLY A 537 35.69 -47.75 38.94
CA GLY A 537 34.81 -48.83 38.46
C GLY A 537 34.54 -48.73 36.96
N THR A 538 35.37 -49.39 36.14
CA THR A 538 35.28 -49.50 34.66
C THR A 538 35.01 -50.98 34.29
N PRO A 539 34.82 -51.36 33.00
CA PRO A 539 33.59 -51.31 32.19
C PRO A 539 33.19 -52.71 31.63
N THR A 540 32.07 -52.84 30.91
CA THR A 540 32.02 -53.70 29.71
C THR A 540 30.84 -53.35 28.78
N GLY A 541 31.11 -53.24 27.47
CA GLY A 541 30.08 -53.45 26.44
C GLY A 541 30.04 -52.43 25.30
N THR A 542 31.03 -52.45 24.40
CA THR A 542 30.88 -52.00 23.00
C THR A 542 30.44 -53.19 22.15
N PRO A 543 29.63 -52.98 21.10
CA PRO A 543 30.17 -53.35 19.78
C PRO A 543 30.07 -52.22 18.75
N THR A 544 31.11 -52.23 17.94
CA THR A 544 31.50 -51.38 16.82
C THR A 544 30.54 -51.49 15.63
N GLY A 545 30.27 -50.37 14.98
CA GLY A 545 29.76 -50.30 13.60
C GLY A 545 30.64 -49.35 12.77
N THR A 546 31.33 -49.93 11.79
CA THR A 546 32.29 -49.34 10.83
C THR A 546 31.69 -48.22 9.96
N PRO A 547 32.46 -47.21 9.51
CA PRO A 547 31.99 -46.25 8.51
C PRO A 547 31.88 -46.95 7.15
N THR A 548 30.69 -47.04 6.59
CA THR A 548 30.48 -47.52 5.22
C THR A 548 30.73 -46.40 4.22
N THR A 549 31.69 -46.64 3.31
CA THR A 549 31.95 -45.91 2.07
C THR A 549 30.65 -45.61 1.29
N PRO A 550 30.47 -44.41 0.69
CA PRO A 550 29.29 -44.11 -0.12
C PRO A 550 29.16 -45.09 -1.29
N ALA A 551 27.97 -45.65 -1.46
CA ALA A 551 27.65 -46.56 -2.54
C ALA A 551 27.60 -45.78 -3.85
N THR A 552 28.56 -46.03 -4.76
CA THR A 552 28.57 -45.48 -6.13
C THR A 552 27.18 -45.52 -6.76
N CYS A 553 26.71 -44.41 -7.36
CA CYS A 553 25.40 -44.24 -8.03
C CYS A 553 25.13 -45.17 -9.24
N SER A 554 25.69 -46.38 -9.30
CA SER A 554 25.64 -47.30 -10.45
C SER A 554 24.27 -47.95 -10.67
N ALA A 555 23.33 -47.81 -9.72
CA ALA A 555 22.01 -48.45 -9.78
C ALA A 555 20.90 -47.58 -10.41
N ALA A 556 21.12 -46.26 -10.60
CA ALA A 556 20.13 -45.38 -11.23
C ALA A 556 20.76 -44.52 -12.34
N PRO A 557 20.11 -44.40 -13.50
CA PRO A 557 20.62 -43.57 -14.60
C PRO A 557 20.75 -42.11 -14.16
N SER A 558 21.73 -41.39 -14.71
CA SER A 558 21.88 -39.97 -14.43
C SER A 558 20.66 -39.19 -14.92
N TRP A 559 20.22 -38.22 -14.14
CA TRP A 559 19.11 -37.34 -14.53
C TRP A 559 19.46 -36.56 -15.81
N ASP A 560 18.54 -36.56 -16.78
CA ASP A 560 18.67 -35.83 -18.04
C ASP A 560 17.50 -34.84 -18.17
N PRO A 561 17.77 -33.53 -18.29
CA PRO A 561 16.73 -32.52 -18.42
C PRO A 561 15.84 -32.70 -19.66
N ASN A 562 16.30 -33.42 -20.69
CA ASN A 562 15.54 -33.64 -21.91
C ASN A 562 14.70 -34.91 -21.89
N THR A 563 14.89 -35.78 -20.90
CA THR A 563 14.14 -37.03 -20.73
C THR A 563 12.81 -36.76 -20.02
N THR A 564 11.74 -37.37 -20.52
CA THR A 564 10.41 -37.31 -19.89
C THR A 564 10.24 -38.47 -18.92
N TYR A 565 10.04 -38.17 -17.64
CA TYR A 565 9.80 -39.17 -16.59
C TYR A 565 8.30 -39.28 -16.36
N ALA A 566 7.63 -40.06 -17.21
CA ALA A 566 6.18 -40.02 -17.34
C ALA A 566 5.40 -40.67 -16.18
N ALA A 567 6.03 -41.60 -15.46
CA ALA A 567 5.44 -42.30 -14.32
C ALA A 567 6.14 -41.89 -13.02
N GLY A 568 5.37 -41.60 -11.97
CA GLY A 568 5.91 -41.40 -10.62
C GLY A 568 6.58 -42.67 -10.09
N GLY A 569 7.66 -42.52 -9.35
CA GLY A 569 8.48 -43.62 -8.83
C GLY A 569 9.75 -43.92 -9.64
N THR A 570 10.03 -43.16 -10.70
CA THR A 570 11.25 -43.31 -11.49
C THR A 570 12.45 -42.74 -10.73
N LYS A 571 13.50 -43.55 -10.60
CA LYS A 571 14.74 -43.19 -9.88
C LYS A 571 15.82 -42.69 -10.82
N VAL A 572 16.50 -41.62 -10.43
CA VAL A 572 17.66 -41.04 -11.13
C VAL A 572 18.77 -40.70 -10.15
N SER A 573 19.99 -40.54 -10.66
CA SER A 573 21.12 -40.00 -9.91
C SER A 573 21.48 -38.58 -10.39
N TRP A 574 21.70 -37.65 -9.46
CA TRP A 574 22.10 -36.28 -9.77
C TRP A 574 22.93 -35.69 -8.63
N LYS A 575 24.10 -35.11 -8.95
CA LYS A 575 25.00 -34.45 -7.98
C LYS A 575 25.29 -35.26 -6.70
N GLY A 576 25.49 -36.57 -6.83
CA GLY A 576 25.86 -37.45 -5.70
C GLY A 576 24.69 -37.83 -4.78
N HIS A 577 23.47 -37.80 -5.30
CA HIS A 577 22.26 -38.18 -4.58
C HIS A 577 21.32 -38.97 -5.48
N TYR A 578 20.49 -39.82 -4.87
CA TYR A 578 19.37 -40.47 -5.54
C TYR A 578 18.11 -39.63 -5.40
N TYR A 579 17.35 -39.51 -6.50
CA TYR A 579 16.05 -38.84 -6.50
C TYR A 579 14.97 -39.73 -7.12
N THR A 580 13.75 -39.60 -6.62
CA THR A 580 12.56 -40.24 -7.18
C THR A 580 11.54 -39.18 -7.58
N ASN A 581 11.03 -39.20 -8.82
CA ASN A 581 9.95 -38.29 -9.21
C ASN A 581 8.63 -38.74 -8.56
N LYS A 582 7.86 -37.79 -8.04
CA LYS A 582 6.57 -38.07 -7.41
C LYS A 582 5.43 -38.16 -8.44
N TRP A 583 5.56 -37.45 -9.55
CA TRP A 583 4.63 -37.42 -10.68
C TRP A 583 5.38 -37.09 -11.98
N TRP A 584 4.65 -36.91 -13.09
CA TRP A 584 5.21 -36.60 -14.41
C TRP A 584 6.13 -35.37 -14.38
N THR A 585 7.30 -35.45 -15.03
CA THR A 585 8.30 -34.35 -15.06
C THR A 585 9.18 -34.42 -16.30
N LYS A 586 9.64 -33.25 -16.78
CA LYS A 586 10.65 -33.09 -17.84
C LYS A 586 11.38 -31.75 -17.64
N GLY A 587 12.67 -31.82 -17.29
CA GLY A 587 13.54 -30.64 -17.19
C GLY A 587 13.62 -29.99 -15.81
N GLU A 588 12.78 -30.37 -14.84
CA GLU A 588 12.85 -29.87 -13.47
C GLU A 588 14.05 -30.46 -12.69
N ASP A 589 14.93 -29.60 -12.16
CA ASP A 589 16.18 -29.99 -11.46
C ASP A 589 15.87 -30.77 -10.16
N PRO A 590 16.38 -32.02 -9.99
CA PRO A 590 16.17 -32.83 -8.80
C PRO A 590 16.66 -32.19 -7.50
N THR A 591 17.64 -31.29 -7.54
CA THR A 591 18.15 -30.61 -6.34
C THR A 591 17.16 -29.63 -5.71
N LEU A 592 16.09 -29.26 -6.43
CA LEU A 592 14.97 -28.50 -5.88
C LEU A 592 13.93 -29.40 -5.18
N SER A 593 14.36 -30.59 -4.73
CA SER A 593 13.53 -31.52 -3.97
C SER A 593 13.01 -30.90 -2.66
N GLY A 594 11.82 -31.32 -2.23
CA GLY A 594 11.15 -30.80 -1.04
C GLY A 594 9.72 -31.31 -0.95
N GLN A 595 8.94 -30.93 0.07
CA GLN A 595 7.55 -31.38 0.24
C GLN A 595 6.71 -31.14 -1.02
N TRP A 596 6.90 -29.99 -1.65
CA TRP A 596 6.18 -29.54 -2.85
C TRP A 596 6.95 -29.74 -4.17
N GLY A 597 8.22 -30.13 -4.09
CA GLY A 597 9.06 -30.40 -5.27
C GLY A 597 8.67 -31.69 -5.96
N VAL A 598 8.87 -31.72 -7.29
CA VAL A 598 8.55 -32.87 -8.15
C VAL A 598 9.44 -34.08 -7.85
N TRP A 599 10.65 -33.83 -7.36
CA TRP A 599 11.60 -34.85 -6.94
C TRP A 599 11.63 -34.99 -5.42
N ALA A 600 11.81 -36.21 -4.94
CA ALA A 600 12.12 -36.54 -3.55
C ALA A 600 13.58 -36.99 -3.46
N ASP A 601 14.40 -36.33 -2.63
CA ASP A 601 15.75 -36.79 -2.30
C ASP A 601 15.67 -38.07 -1.44
N ASN A 602 16.35 -39.11 -1.89
CA ASN A 602 16.42 -40.40 -1.23
C ASN A 602 17.75 -40.61 -0.47
N GLY A 603 18.60 -39.60 -0.44
CA GLY A 603 19.88 -39.59 0.25
C GLY A 603 21.09 -39.73 -0.68
N PRO A 604 22.30 -39.66 -0.10
CA PRO A 604 23.54 -39.63 -0.85
C PRO A 604 23.84 -40.94 -1.60
N CYS A 605 24.52 -40.80 -2.73
CA CYS A 605 25.18 -41.84 -3.52
C CYS A 605 26.43 -41.28 -4.21
#